data_AF-A0A0L7LXR2-F1
#
_entry.id   AF-A0A0L7LXR2-F1
#
_cell.length_a   1.000
_cell.length_b   1.000
_cell.length_c   1.000
_cell.angle_alpha   90.00
_cell.angle_beta   90.00
_cell.angle_gamma   90.00
#
_symmetry.space_group_name_H-M   'P 1'
#
loop_
_entity.id
_entity.type
_entity.pdbx_description
1 polymer ?
#
loop_
_entity_poly.entity_id
_entity_poly.type
_entity_poly.pdbx_seq_one_letter_code
_entity_poly.pdbx_strand_id
1 'polypeptide(L)'
;SSGVLAGIAEGALYAWKPKALDAAIEAAIANSADKIAEAANSAGIQAGKEFVIAGLEKLGVSILDNQSLETFFTTISYNNASIITQAVNKQYLQTCAYNSSGKVVYLYGDANRHIPICRSVWNQTPAVSRSGEHISDIHVIQRTVQNIVTKAEGSANAAAEAARESATNAIKARQTDLINTIFMSKQTAIIASVVAILVIVLVMIIIYLVLRYRRKKKMKKKAQYTKLLNE
;
A
#
# COMPACT_ATOMS: atom_id res chain seq x y z
N SER A 1 23.79 44.76 -1.56
CA SER A 1 24.36 43.42 -1.79
C SER A 1 23.68 42.31 -1.00
N SER A 2 22.66 42.58 -0.19
CA SER A 2 21.99 41.59 0.68
C SER A 2 20.94 40.71 -0.01
N GLY A 3 20.38 41.14 -1.15
CA GLY A 3 19.38 40.34 -1.90
C GLY A 3 19.95 39.13 -2.63
N VAL A 4 21.24 39.15 -2.98
CA VAL A 4 21.90 38.04 -3.68
C VAL A 4 22.20 36.89 -2.70
N LEU A 5 22.58 37.18 -1.46
CA LEU A 5 22.86 36.14 -0.45
C LEU A 5 21.61 35.41 0.05
N ALA A 6 20.45 36.10 0.13
CA ALA A 6 19.18 35.46 0.44
C ALA A 6 18.72 34.49 -0.67
N GLY A 7 18.85 34.90 -1.94
CA GLY A 7 18.52 34.03 -3.09
C GLY A 7 19.46 32.82 -3.25
N ILE A 8 20.75 32.97 -2.92
CA ILE A 8 21.71 31.84 -2.97
C ILE A 8 21.44 30.83 -1.83
N ALA A 9 21.09 31.29 -0.63
CA ALA A 9 20.75 30.42 0.49
C ALA A 9 19.41 29.67 0.26
N GLU A 10 18.40 30.35 -0.28
CA GLU A 10 17.13 29.73 -0.66
C GLU A 10 17.31 28.73 -1.82
N GLY A 11 18.07 29.08 -2.86
CA GLY A 11 18.35 28.20 -4.00
C GLY A 11 19.06 26.90 -3.61
N ALA A 12 20.02 26.97 -2.67
CA ALA A 12 20.66 25.77 -2.12
C ALA A 12 19.69 24.92 -1.29
N LEU A 13 18.80 25.54 -0.50
CA LEU A 13 17.82 24.84 0.33
C LEU A 13 16.76 24.10 -0.52
N TYR A 14 16.29 24.74 -1.60
CA TYR A 14 15.37 24.13 -2.55
C TYR A 14 15.99 22.94 -3.31
N ALA A 15 17.28 23.00 -3.63
CA ALA A 15 18.00 21.89 -4.27
C ALA A 15 18.18 20.67 -3.34
N TRP A 16 18.21 20.88 -2.01
CA TRP A 16 18.41 19.81 -1.02
C TRP A 16 17.11 19.13 -0.62
N LYS A 17 15.98 19.83 -0.71
CA LYS A 17 14.64 19.32 -0.37
C LYS A 17 14.31 17.96 -1.00
N PRO A 18 14.47 17.71 -2.31
CA PRO A 18 14.15 16.41 -2.89
C PRO A 18 15.06 15.29 -2.36
N LYS A 19 16.37 15.54 -2.24
CA LYS A 19 17.32 14.54 -1.69
C LYS A 19 17.03 14.19 -0.24
N ALA A 20 16.66 15.18 0.56
CA ALA A 20 16.26 14.96 1.96
C ALA A 20 14.94 14.17 2.05
N LEU A 21 14.01 14.42 1.13
CA LEU A 21 12.76 13.67 1.02
C LEU A 21 13.01 12.19 0.70
N ASP A 22 13.83 11.93 -0.32
CA ASP A 22 14.16 10.57 -0.76
C ASP A 22 14.84 9.79 0.36
N ALA A 23 15.85 10.37 1.02
CA ALA A 23 16.55 9.74 2.14
C ALA A 23 15.62 9.45 3.34
N ALA A 24 14.70 10.37 3.66
CA ALA A 24 13.75 10.18 4.75
C ALA A 24 12.70 9.11 4.43
N ILE A 25 12.22 9.04 3.18
CA ILE A 25 11.29 8.01 2.72
C ILE A 25 11.98 6.64 2.75
N GLU A 26 13.20 6.54 2.25
CA GLU A 26 13.98 5.29 2.25
C GLU A 26 14.20 4.77 3.69
N ALA A 27 14.63 5.64 4.60
CA ALA A 27 14.79 5.29 6.01
C ALA A 27 13.45 4.89 6.66
N ALA A 28 12.34 5.56 6.33
CA ALA A 28 11.02 5.23 6.87
C ALA A 28 10.52 3.86 6.37
N ILE A 29 10.72 3.54 5.09
CA ILE A 29 10.39 2.24 4.51
C ILE A 29 11.24 1.15 5.16
N ALA A 30 12.55 1.36 5.30
CA ALA A 30 13.45 0.41 5.95
C ALA A 30 13.01 0.12 7.40
N ASN A 31 12.66 1.16 8.17
CA ASN A 31 12.18 1.03 9.55
C ASN A 31 10.78 0.39 9.67
N SER A 32 10.01 0.32 8.58
CA SER A 32 8.67 -0.27 8.56
C SER A 32 8.58 -1.55 7.73
N ALA A 33 9.73 -2.09 7.28
CA ALA A 33 9.80 -3.27 6.43
C ALA A 33 9.02 -4.46 7.02
N ASP A 34 9.17 -4.74 8.32
CA ASP A 34 8.47 -5.84 8.99
C ASP A 34 6.94 -5.66 8.96
N LYS A 35 6.46 -4.44 9.21
CA LYS A 35 5.02 -4.12 9.19
C LYS A 35 4.44 -4.18 7.77
N ILE A 36 5.21 -3.75 6.78
CA ILE A 36 4.85 -3.86 5.36
C ILE A 36 4.77 -5.34 4.97
N ALA A 37 5.75 -6.15 5.38
CA ALA A 37 5.78 -7.59 5.11
C ALA A 37 4.62 -8.32 5.82
N GLU A 38 4.31 -7.96 7.05
CA GLU A 38 3.18 -8.51 7.81
C GLU A 38 1.84 -8.20 7.14
N ALA A 39 1.61 -6.94 6.77
CA ALA A 39 0.40 -6.52 6.06
C ALA A 39 0.26 -7.25 4.71
N ALA A 40 1.36 -7.37 3.96
CA ALA A 40 1.40 -8.10 2.70
C ALA A 40 1.09 -9.59 2.87
N ASN A 41 1.69 -10.23 3.87
CA ASN A 41 1.46 -11.65 4.17
C ASN A 41 0.01 -11.89 4.59
N SER A 42 -0.55 -11.01 5.45
CA SER A 42 -1.95 -11.10 5.86
C SER A 42 -2.91 -10.99 4.67
N ALA A 43 -2.71 -9.99 3.81
CA ALA A 43 -3.52 -9.78 2.62
C ALA A 43 -3.41 -10.96 1.63
N GLY A 44 -2.19 -11.45 1.41
CA GLY A 44 -1.92 -12.59 0.54
C GLY A 44 -2.58 -13.88 1.06
N ILE A 45 -2.42 -14.19 2.36
CA ILE A 45 -3.04 -15.36 2.98
C ILE A 45 -4.56 -15.29 2.88
N GLN A 46 -5.15 -14.13 3.15
CA GLN A 46 -6.60 -13.95 3.05
C GLN A 46 -7.10 -14.18 1.63
N ALA A 47 -6.50 -13.51 0.63
CA ALA A 47 -6.90 -13.66 -0.77
C ALA A 47 -6.69 -15.10 -1.29
N GLY A 48 -5.59 -15.75 -0.88
CA GLY A 48 -5.33 -17.15 -1.19
C GLY A 48 -6.41 -18.07 -0.61
N LYS A 49 -6.80 -17.87 0.66
CA LYS A 49 -7.90 -18.61 1.31
C LYS A 49 -9.22 -18.43 0.58
N GLU A 50 -9.62 -17.19 0.33
CA GLU A 50 -10.87 -16.86 -0.38
C GLU A 50 -10.92 -17.52 -1.77
N PHE A 51 -9.80 -17.51 -2.49
CA PHE A 51 -9.70 -18.16 -3.79
C PHE A 51 -9.87 -19.68 -3.71
N VAL A 52 -9.19 -20.34 -2.75
CA VAL A 52 -9.31 -21.79 -2.56
C VAL A 52 -10.74 -22.16 -2.17
N ILE A 53 -11.36 -21.42 -1.25
CA ILE A 53 -12.75 -21.62 -0.83
C ILE A 53 -13.69 -21.55 -2.04
N ALA A 54 -13.62 -20.47 -2.82
CA ALA A 54 -14.43 -20.32 -4.03
C ALA A 54 -14.15 -21.43 -5.06
N GLY A 55 -12.91 -21.92 -5.15
CA GLY A 55 -12.54 -23.05 -5.99
C GLY A 55 -13.21 -24.36 -5.55
N LEU A 56 -13.21 -24.64 -4.24
CA LEU A 56 -13.85 -25.82 -3.65
C LEU A 56 -15.38 -25.78 -3.74
N GLU A 57 -15.98 -24.60 -3.57
CA GLU A 57 -17.42 -24.40 -3.76
C GLU A 57 -17.85 -24.69 -5.20
N LYS A 58 -17.03 -24.29 -6.19
CA LYS A 58 -17.24 -24.67 -7.61
C LYS A 58 -17.10 -26.18 -7.85
N LEU A 59 -16.34 -26.88 -7.00
CA LEU A 59 -16.32 -28.34 -7.00
C LEU A 59 -17.54 -28.96 -6.31
N GLY A 60 -18.46 -28.16 -5.77
CA GLY A 60 -19.61 -28.64 -5.03
C GLY A 60 -19.26 -29.10 -3.62
N VAL A 61 -18.13 -28.63 -3.08
CA VAL A 61 -17.68 -28.88 -1.70
C VAL A 61 -17.98 -27.64 -0.86
N SER A 62 -18.87 -27.77 0.12
CA SER A 62 -19.18 -26.70 1.09
C SER A 62 -18.72 -27.02 2.51
N ILE A 63 -18.40 -28.28 2.78
CA ILE A 63 -18.03 -28.81 4.10
C ILE A 63 -16.87 -29.78 3.91
N LEU A 64 -15.85 -29.67 4.75
CA LEU A 64 -14.71 -30.58 4.84
C LEU A 64 -14.53 -31.01 6.31
N ASP A 65 -14.34 -32.31 6.55
CA ASP A 65 -14.18 -32.87 7.91
C ASP A 65 -15.27 -32.42 8.91
N ASN A 66 -16.53 -32.38 8.45
CA ASN A 66 -17.69 -31.91 9.22
C ASN A 66 -17.59 -30.43 9.67
N GLN A 67 -16.74 -29.63 9.03
CA GLN A 67 -16.56 -28.22 9.30
C GLN A 67 -16.82 -27.38 8.05
N SER A 68 -17.25 -26.12 8.23
CA SER A 68 -17.30 -25.16 7.13
C SER A 68 -15.90 -24.92 6.57
N LEU A 69 -15.80 -24.57 5.28
CA LEU A 69 -14.52 -24.26 4.65
C LEU A 69 -13.78 -23.14 5.40
N GLU A 70 -14.49 -22.09 5.83
CA GLU A 70 -13.92 -21.01 6.64
C GLU A 70 -13.23 -21.53 7.91
N THR A 71 -13.93 -22.40 8.66
CA THR A 71 -13.38 -23.01 9.89
C THR A 71 -12.18 -23.88 9.58
N PHE A 72 -12.26 -24.70 8.52
CA PHE A 72 -11.17 -25.57 8.11
C PHE A 72 -9.87 -24.79 7.81
N PHE A 73 -9.98 -23.67 7.09
CA PHE A 73 -8.85 -22.82 6.73
C PHE A 73 -8.39 -21.86 7.84
N THR A 74 -9.01 -21.89 9.03
CA THR A 74 -8.43 -21.21 10.21
C THR A 74 -7.16 -21.92 10.66
N THR A 75 -7.15 -23.25 10.64
CA THR A 75 -6.08 -24.10 11.17
C THR A 75 -5.16 -24.61 10.07
N ILE A 76 -5.75 -24.94 8.91
CA ILE A 76 -5.00 -25.45 7.76
C ILE A 76 -4.66 -24.32 6.81
N SER A 77 -3.40 -24.29 6.34
CA SER A 77 -2.98 -23.32 5.33
C SER A 77 -3.59 -23.64 3.96
N TYR A 78 -4.02 -22.60 3.23
CA TYR A 78 -4.64 -22.73 1.91
C TYR A 78 -3.70 -23.36 0.87
N ASN A 79 -2.39 -23.23 1.06
CA ASN A 79 -1.38 -23.79 0.15
C ASN A 79 -1.04 -25.27 0.44
N ASN A 80 -1.61 -25.87 1.48
CA ASN A 80 -1.39 -27.28 1.79
C ASN A 80 -2.28 -28.18 0.92
N ALA A 81 -1.91 -28.30 -0.36
CA ALA A 81 -2.66 -29.09 -1.33
C ALA A 81 -2.83 -30.56 -0.91
N SER A 82 -1.90 -31.14 -0.15
CA SER A 82 -1.97 -32.54 0.31
C SER A 82 -3.12 -32.75 1.29
N ILE A 83 -3.19 -31.93 2.35
CA ILE A 83 -4.27 -32.02 3.37
C ILE A 83 -5.62 -31.71 2.73
N ILE A 84 -5.69 -30.69 1.87
CA ILE A 84 -6.93 -30.33 1.17
C ILE A 84 -7.39 -31.49 0.27
N THR A 85 -6.48 -32.11 -0.47
CA THR A 85 -6.78 -33.27 -1.33
C THR A 85 -7.33 -34.43 -0.51
N GLN A 86 -6.72 -34.75 0.63
CA GLN A 86 -7.17 -35.83 1.50
C GLN A 86 -8.58 -35.57 2.03
N ALA A 87 -8.85 -34.35 2.51
CA ALA A 87 -10.17 -33.96 3.01
C ALA A 87 -11.24 -34.02 1.92
N VAL A 88 -10.96 -33.49 0.73
CA VAL A 88 -11.87 -33.53 -0.42
C VAL A 88 -12.12 -34.97 -0.88
N ASN A 89 -11.07 -35.79 -0.95
CA ASN A 89 -11.20 -37.19 -1.36
C ASN A 89 -12.02 -38.01 -0.35
N LYS A 90 -11.85 -37.76 0.95
CA LYS A 90 -12.68 -38.37 2.00
C LYS A 90 -14.15 -38.01 1.83
N GLN A 91 -14.46 -36.73 1.61
CA GLN A 91 -15.81 -36.27 1.34
C GLN A 91 -16.39 -36.89 0.06
N TYR A 92 -15.58 -36.96 -1.00
CA TYR A 92 -15.94 -37.59 -2.27
C TYR A 92 -16.29 -39.07 -2.08
N LEU A 93 -15.45 -39.84 -1.41
CA LEU A 93 -15.71 -41.27 -1.17
C LEU A 93 -16.98 -41.49 -0.35
N GLN A 94 -17.19 -40.72 0.71
CA GLN A 94 -18.40 -40.83 1.53
C GLN A 94 -19.68 -40.51 0.74
N THR A 95 -19.61 -39.53 -0.16
CA THR A 95 -20.79 -39.03 -0.86
C THR A 95 -21.05 -39.80 -2.17
N CYS A 96 -20.01 -40.27 -2.84
CA CYS A 96 -20.08 -40.85 -4.18
C CYS A 96 -20.03 -42.38 -4.20
N ALA A 97 -19.47 -43.04 -3.17
CA ALA A 97 -19.32 -44.50 -3.16
C ALA A 97 -20.60 -45.27 -2.80
N TYR A 98 -21.60 -44.61 -2.20
CA TYR A 98 -22.84 -45.24 -1.75
C TYR A 98 -24.05 -44.57 -2.41
N ASN A 99 -25.07 -45.35 -2.76
CA ASN A 99 -26.35 -44.80 -3.21
C ASN A 99 -27.28 -44.47 -2.03
N SER A 100 -28.45 -43.89 -2.32
CA SER A 100 -29.50 -43.57 -1.33
C SER A 100 -30.02 -44.78 -0.55
N SER A 101 -29.78 -46.00 -1.03
CA SER A 101 -30.15 -47.27 -0.37
C SER A 101 -28.99 -47.91 0.41
N GLY A 102 -27.86 -47.21 0.57
CA GLY A 102 -26.68 -47.69 1.30
C GLY A 102 -25.88 -48.79 0.61
N LYS A 103 -26.20 -49.11 -0.65
CA LYS A 103 -25.44 -50.08 -1.45
C LYS A 103 -24.24 -49.39 -2.09
N VAL A 104 -23.10 -50.09 -2.12
CA VAL A 104 -21.90 -49.65 -2.82
C VAL A 104 -22.24 -49.50 -4.30
N VAL A 105 -22.01 -48.31 -4.83
CA VAL A 105 -22.06 -48.04 -6.27
C VAL A 105 -20.65 -48.27 -6.79
N TYR A 106 -20.49 -49.15 -7.77
CA TYR A 106 -19.21 -49.28 -8.46
C TYR A 106 -18.83 -47.92 -9.06
N LEU A 107 -17.62 -47.42 -8.75
CA LEU A 107 -17.09 -46.12 -9.22
C LEU A 107 -17.02 -45.97 -10.76
N TYR A 108 -17.38 -47.01 -11.51
CA TYR A 108 -17.48 -47.02 -12.96
C TYR A 108 -18.88 -46.71 -13.51
N GLY A 109 -19.90 -46.53 -12.66
CA GLY A 109 -21.30 -46.31 -13.07
C GLY A 109 -21.86 -44.95 -12.64
N ASP A 110 -22.75 -44.38 -13.48
CA ASP A 110 -23.37 -43.05 -13.40
C ASP A 110 -24.17 -42.70 -12.12
N ALA A 111 -24.18 -43.57 -11.10
CA ALA A 111 -25.28 -43.60 -10.13
C ALA A 111 -25.38 -42.40 -9.17
N ASN A 112 -24.37 -41.52 -9.11
CA ASN A 112 -24.38 -40.35 -8.21
C ASN A 112 -24.08 -39.01 -8.90
N ARG A 113 -24.21 -38.91 -10.23
CA ARG A 113 -23.96 -37.65 -10.98
C ARG A 113 -24.94 -36.51 -10.66
N HIS A 114 -26.01 -36.76 -9.89
CA HIS A 114 -26.86 -35.69 -9.38
C HIS A 114 -26.20 -34.92 -8.22
N ILE A 115 -25.19 -35.50 -7.56
CA ILE A 115 -24.48 -34.90 -6.45
C ILE A 115 -23.42 -33.94 -7.01
N PRO A 116 -23.35 -32.68 -6.55
CA PRO A 116 -22.42 -31.67 -7.06
C PRO A 116 -20.95 -32.13 -7.11
N ILE A 117 -20.42 -32.68 -6.01
CA ILE A 117 -19.03 -33.13 -5.94
C ILE A 117 -18.72 -34.29 -6.89
N CYS A 118 -19.61 -35.28 -7.01
CA CYS A 118 -19.41 -36.43 -7.89
C CYS A 118 -19.44 -36.00 -9.36
N ARG A 119 -20.37 -35.11 -9.72
CA ARG A 119 -20.45 -34.52 -11.06
C ARG A 119 -19.22 -33.68 -11.38
N SER A 120 -18.78 -32.86 -10.44
CA SER A 120 -17.68 -31.93 -10.68
C SER A 120 -16.36 -32.66 -10.89
N VAL A 121 -16.03 -33.66 -10.06
CA VAL A 121 -14.83 -34.50 -10.25
C VAL A 121 -14.86 -35.17 -11.62
N TRP A 122 -15.99 -35.78 -12.01
CA TRP A 122 -16.13 -36.36 -13.35
C TRP A 122 -15.89 -35.34 -14.48
N ASN A 123 -16.45 -34.14 -14.36
CA ASN A 123 -16.31 -33.09 -15.37
C ASN A 123 -14.88 -32.53 -15.45
N GLN A 124 -14.11 -32.62 -14.37
CA GLN A 124 -12.72 -32.19 -14.33
C GLN A 124 -11.77 -33.21 -14.96
N THR A 125 -12.14 -34.50 -14.99
CA THR A 125 -11.34 -35.58 -15.58
C THR A 125 -10.72 -35.21 -16.94
N PRO A 126 -11.46 -34.77 -17.98
CA PRO A 126 -10.85 -34.42 -19.27
C PRO A 126 -9.88 -33.23 -19.19
N ALA A 127 -10.06 -32.30 -18.24
CA ALA A 127 -9.21 -31.13 -18.09
C ALA A 127 -7.87 -31.45 -17.39
N VAL A 128 -7.82 -32.52 -16.58
CA VAL A 128 -6.63 -32.89 -15.80
C VAL A 128 -5.97 -34.20 -16.28
N SER A 129 -6.63 -34.96 -17.14
CA SER A 129 -6.08 -36.16 -17.79
C SER A 129 -5.04 -35.80 -18.85
N ARG A 130 -4.02 -36.65 -18.99
CA ARG A 130 -3.08 -36.60 -20.12
C ARG A 130 -3.51 -37.59 -21.20
N SER A 131 -3.14 -37.32 -22.45
CA SER A 131 -3.46 -38.22 -23.56
C SER A 131 -2.90 -39.62 -23.31
N GLY A 132 -3.76 -40.65 -23.35
CA GLY A 132 -3.39 -42.04 -23.11
C GLY A 132 -3.26 -42.45 -21.64
N GLU A 133 -3.56 -41.58 -20.67
CA GLU A 133 -3.46 -41.88 -19.24
C GLU A 133 -4.83 -42.30 -18.66
N HIS A 134 -4.91 -43.50 -18.06
CA HIS A 134 -6.03 -43.85 -17.18
C HIS A 134 -5.83 -43.18 -15.82
N ILE A 135 -6.68 -42.21 -15.49
CA ILE A 135 -6.64 -41.49 -14.22
C ILE A 135 -7.74 -41.99 -13.28
N SER A 136 -7.38 -42.27 -12.03
CA SER A 136 -8.35 -42.56 -10.97
C SER A 136 -8.94 -41.27 -10.37
N ASP A 137 -10.13 -41.33 -9.78
CA ASP A 137 -10.78 -40.16 -9.17
C ASP A 137 -9.92 -39.41 -8.14
N ILE A 138 -9.17 -40.12 -7.29
CA ILE A 138 -8.27 -39.48 -6.32
C ILE A 138 -7.19 -38.62 -7.00
N HIS A 139 -6.67 -39.07 -8.15
CA HIS A 139 -5.69 -38.32 -8.92
C HIS A 139 -6.33 -37.12 -9.64
N VAL A 140 -7.59 -37.25 -10.07
CA VAL A 140 -8.37 -36.11 -10.60
C VAL A 140 -8.50 -35.05 -9.52
N ILE A 141 -8.98 -35.42 -8.33
CA ILE A 141 -9.11 -34.53 -7.17
C ILE A 141 -7.78 -33.88 -6.83
N GLN A 142 -6.70 -34.66 -6.74
CA GLN A 142 -5.37 -34.14 -6.44
C GLN A 142 -4.92 -33.08 -7.45
N ARG A 143 -5.01 -33.37 -8.76
CA ARG A 143 -4.60 -32.42 -9.81
C ARG A 143 -5.47 -31.17 -9.81
N THR A 144 -6.78 -31.33 -9.60
CA THR A 144 -7.70 -30.19 -9.53
C THR A 144 -7.41 -29.30 -8.32
N VAL A 145 -7.21 -29.89 -7.13
CA VAL A 145 -6.84 -29.14 -5.92
C VAL A 145 -5.49 -28.45 -6.10
N GLN A 146 -4.49 -29.13 -6.67
CA GLN A 146 -3.20 -28.51 -7.00
C GLN A 146 -3.37 -27.31 -7.93
N ASN A 147 -4.17 -27.43 -9.00
CA ASN A 147 -4.45 -26.32 -9.91
C ASN A 147 -5.14 -25.14 -9.21
N ILE A 148 -6.08 -25.41 -8.28
CA ILE A 148 -6.74 -24.38 -7.49
C ILE A 148 -5.73 -23.67 -6.59
N VAL A 149 -4.89 -24.43 -5.87
CA VAL A 149 -3.86 -23.89 -4.97
C VAL A 149 -2.83 -23.05 -5.73
N THR A 150 -2.33 -23.52 -6.88
CA THR A 150 -1.39 -22.75 -7.71
C THR A 150 -2.01 -21.45 -8.23
N LYS A 151 -3.29 -21.47 -8.62
CA LYS A 151 -3.98 -20.23 -8.99
C LYS A 151 -4.21 -19.30 -7.79
N ALA A 152 -4.47 -19.87 -6.61
CA ALA A 152 -4.59 -19.13 -5.37
C ALA A 152 -3.27 -18.47 -4.96
N GLU A 153 -2.12 -19.08 -5.22
CA GLU A 153 -0.80 -18.46 -5.03
C GLU A 153 -0.64 -17.21 -5.89
N GLY A 154 -1.11 -17.25 -7.15
CA GLY A 154 -1.15 -16.06 -8.00
C GLY A 154 -2.00 -14.92 -7.39
N SER A 155 -3.19 -15.26 -6.90
CA SER A 155 -4.09 -14.31 -6.22
C SER A 155 -3.48 -13.76 -4.92
N ALA A 156 -2.85 -14.62 -4.13
CA ALA A 156 -2.17 -14.27 -2.88
C ALA A 156 -1.00 -13.32 -3.14
N ASN A 157 -0.17 -13.60 -4.13
CA ASN A 157 0.96 -12.75 -4.50
C ASN A 157 0.49 -11.38 -4.99
N ALA A 158 -0.57 -11.32 -5.81
CA ALA A 158 -1.13 -10.06 -6.27
C ALA A 158 -1.69 -9.21 -5.12
N ALA A 159 -2.42 -9.82 -4.18
CA ALA A 159 -2.94 -9.13 -3.00
C ALA A 159 -1.82 -8.67 -2.05
N ALA A 160 -0.80 -9.50 -1.85
CA ALA A 160 0.37 -9.14 -1.05
C ALA A 160 1.10 -7.94 -1.64
N GLU A 161 1.30 -7.91 -2.96
CA GLU A 161 1.98 -6.81 -3.62
C GLU A 161 1.16 -5.52 -3.58
N ALA A 162 -0.15 -5.60 -3.83
CA ALA A 162 -1.05 -4.45 -3.67
C ALA A 162 -1.01 -3.86 -2.25
N ALA A 163 -0.93 -4.72 -1.23
CA ALA A 163 -0.79 -4.28 0.16
C ALA A 163 0.58 -3.63 0.43
N ARG A 164 1.67 -4.16 -0.13
CA ARG A 164 3.01 -3.54 -0.04
C ARG A 164 3.04 -2.17 -0.68
N GLU A 165 2.52 -2.05 -1.90
CA GLU A 165 2.46 -0.79 -2.63
C GLU A 165 1.64 0.24 -1.87
N SER A 166 0.46 -0.15 -1.37
CA SER A 166 -0.41 0.72 -0.57
C SER A 166 0.28 1.22 0.70
N ALA A 167 0.93 0.33 1.46
CA ALA A 167 1.67 0.70 2.67
C ALA A 167 2.85 1.64 2.36
N THR A 168 3.61 1.34 1.30
CA THR A 168 4.74 2.17 0.85
C THR A 168 4.28 3.56 0.42
N ASN A 169 3.19 3.63 -0.35
CA ASN A 169 2.61 4.89 -0.79
C ASN A 169 2.07 5.72 0.38
N ALA A 170 1.46 5.08 1.39
CA ALA A 170 1.02 5.76 2.60
C ALA A 170 2.20 6.37 3.39
N ILE A 171 3.31 5.62 3.51
CA ILE A 171 4.54 6.13 4.13
C ILE A 171 5.10 7.31 3.33
N LYS A 172 5.20 7.17 2.01
CA LYS A 172 5.69 8.23 1.13
C LYS A 172 4.86 9.51 1.25
N ALA A 173 3.54 9.38 1.23
CA ALA A 173 2.63 10.52 1.39
C ALA A 173 2.81 11.19 2.75
N ARG A 174 2.88 10.42 3.83
CA ARG A 174 3.09 10.93 5.19
C ARG A 174 4.43 11.65 5.35
N GLN A 175 5.53 11.06 4.86
CA GLN A 175 6.85 11.69 4.92
C GLN A 175 6.88 12.98 4.08
N THR A 176 6.26 12.97 2.91
CA THR A 176 6.18 14.14 2.04
C THR A 176 5.44 15.29 2.73
N ASP A 177 4.31 14.99 3.37
CA ASP A 177 3.49 15.98 4.08
C ASP A 177 4.21 16.56 5.31
N LEU A 178 4.86 15.70 6.11
CA LEU A 178 5.65 16.13 7.27
C LEU A 178 6.80 17.06 6.87
N ILE A 179 7.59 16.68 5.86
CA ILE A 179 8.73 17.49 5.40
C ILE A 179 8.25 18.80 4.77
N ASN A 180 7.17 18.76 3.99
CA ASN A 180 6.58 19.98 3.43
C ASN A 180 6.10 20.92 4.55
N THR A 181 5.41 20.41 5.55
CA THR A 181 4.94 21.21 6.70
C THR A 181 6.09 21.84 7.46
N ILE A 182 7.16 21.08 7.74
CA ILE A 182 8.37 21.59 8.40
C ILE A 182 9.03 22.68 7.54
N PHE A 183 9.19 22.44 6.23
CA PHE A 183 9.81 23.40 5.32
C PHE A 183 9.00 24.70 5.25
N MET A 184 7.68 24.62 5.12
CA MET A 184 6.78 25.78 5.09
C MET A 184 6.91 26.59 6.38
N SER A 185 6.90 25.93 7.55
CA SER A 185 7.09 26.59 8.84
C SER A 185 8.43 27.36 8.92
N LYS A 186 9.53 26.74 8.45
CA LYS A 186 10.85 27.38 8.44
C LYS A 186 10.92 28.53 7.43
N GLN A 187 10.30 28.39 6.26
CA GLN A 187 10.25 29.45 5.26
C GLN A 187 9.47 30.67 5.75
N THR A 188 8.33 30.47 6.41
CA THR A 188 7.56 31.57 7.02
C THR A 188 8.39 32.34 8.05
N ALA A 189 9.16 31.63 8.90
CA ALA A 189 10.04 32.26 9.87
C ALA A 189 11.15 33.11 9.22
N ILE A 190 11.74 32.64 8.11
CA ILE A 190 12.77 33.38 7.36
C ILE A 190 12.16 34.64 6.72
N ILE A 191 11.01 34.52 6.05
CA ILE A 191 10.31 35.66 5.44
C ILE A 191 9.94 36.70 6.50
N ALA A 192 9.40 36.26 7.64
CA ALA A 192 9.05 37.16 8.75
C ALA A 192 10.28 37.92 9.28
N SER A 193 11.43 37.25 9.39
CA SER A 193 12.69 37.88 9.79
C SER A 193 13.16 38.93 8.77
N VAL A 194 13.09 38.62 7.47
CA VAL A 194 13.45 39.57 6.39
C VAL A 194 12.51 40.79 6.40
N VAL A 195 11.20 40.57 6.53
CA VAL A 195 10.21 41.66 6.62
C VAL A 195 10.47 42.52 7.85
N ALA A 196 10.77 41.92 9.01
CA ALA A 196 11.12 42.65 10.22
C ALA A 196 12.36 43.54 10.03
N ILE A 197 13.43 43.01 9.39
CA ILE A 197 14.63 43.78 9.07
C ILE A 197 14.30 44.95 8.12
N LEU A 198 13.48 44.73 7.09
CA LEU A 198 13.06 45.77 6.15
C LEU A 198 12.25 46.88 6.84
N VAL A 199 11.37 46.53 7.78
CA VAL A 199 10.58 47.50 8.56
C VAL A 199 11.51 48.35 9.44
N ILE A 200 12.48 47.75 10.13
CA ILE A 200 13.45 48.49 10.95
C ILE A 200 14.26 49.48 10.09
N VAL A 201 14.75 49.04 8.93
CA VAL A 201 15.50 49.89 8.00
C VAL A 201 14.64 51.04 7.46
N LEU A 202 13.37 50.78 7.10
CA LEU A 202 12.43 51.81 6.65
C LEU A 202 12.19 52.88 7.72
N VAL A 203 11.97 52.49 8.97
CA VAL A 203 11.79 53.44 10.08
C VAL A 203 13.04 54.31 10.27
N MET A 204 14.24 53.72 10.22
CA MET A 204 15.49 54.48 10.30
C MET A 204 15.62 55.49 9.16
N ILE A 205 15.26 55.13 7.93
CA ILE A 205 15.31 56.03 6.77
C ILE A 205 14.32 57.20 6.95
N ILE A 206 13.09 56.94 7.40
CA ILE A 206 12.09 57.99 7.61
C ILE A 206 12.58 58.98 8.67
N ILE A 207 13.03 58.49 9.82
CA ILE A 207 13.57 59.35 10.89
C ILE A 207 14.78 60.14 10.37
N TYR A 208 15.68 59.50 9.65
CA TYR A 208 16.84 60.15 9.04
C TYR A 208 16.43 61.26 8.06
N LEU A 209 15.46 61.01 7.18
CA LEU A 209 14.96 61.99 6.23
C LEU A 209 14.31 63.18 6.94
N VAL A 210 13.51 62.94 7.99
CA VAL A 210 12.93 64.00 8.83
C VAL A 210 14.03 64.84 9.49
N LEU A 211 15.03 64.20 10.11
CA LEU A 211 16.15 64.89 10.74
C LEU A 211 16.98 65.69 9.73
N ARG A 212 17.27 65.12 8.56
CA ARG A 212 18.01 65.77 7.47
C ARG A 212 17.24 66.97 6.93
N TYR A 213 15.93 66.82 6.74
CA TYR A 213 15.05 67.91 6.31
C TYR A 213 15.05 69.05 7.34
N ARG A 214 14.92 68.74 8.64
CA ARG A 214 15.00 69.75 9.72
C ARG A 214 16.35 70.48 9.74
N ARG A 215 17.48 69.76 9.58
CA ARG A 215 18.81 70.40 9.50
C ARG A 215 18.92 71.34 8.31
N LYS A 216 18.51 70.92 7.10
CA LYS A 216 18.53 71.79 5.91
C LYS A 216 17.65 73.02 6.08
N LYS A 217 16.45 72.87 6.66
CA LYS A 217 15.55 74.01 6.93
C LYS A 217 16.18 75.00 7.92
N LYS A 218 16.85 74.52 8.98
CA LYS A 218 17.59 75.39 9.91
C LYS A 218 18.72 76.18 9.21
N MET A 219 19.49 75.53 8.33
CA MET A 219 20.58 76.21 7.61
C MET A 219 20.06 77.28 6.63
N LYS A 220 18.97 77.01 5.90
CA LYS A 220 18.35 78.02 5.02
C LYS A 220 17.86 79.25 5.79
N LYS A 221 17.24 79.04 6.96
CA LYS A 221 16.83 80.16 7.83
C LYS A 221 18.03 80.98 8.28
N LYS A 222 19.12 80.34 8.73
CA LYS A 222 20.34 81.04 9.13
C LYS A 222 20.92 81.92 8.01
N ALA A 223 20.96 81.42 6.77
CA ALA A 223 21.47 82.18 5.62
C ALA A 223 20.65 83.44 5.30
N GLN A 224 19.32 83.40 5.51
CA GLN A 224 18.47 84.58 5.35
C GLN A 224 18.72 85.63 6.44
N TYR A 225 18.90 85.21 7.70
CA TYR A 225 19.23 86.14 8.79
C TYR A 225 20.60 86.80 8.61
N THR A 226 21.64 86.07 8.14
CA THR A 226 22.94 86.70 7.84
C THR A 226 22.89 87.67 6.67
N LYS A 227 21.94 87.51 5.73
CA LYS A 227 21.74 88.49 4.65
C LYS A 227 21.12 89.79 5.16
N LEU A 228 20.06 89.69 5.98
CA LEU A 228 19.35 90.85 6.54
C LEU A 228 20.20 91.70 7.50
N LEU A 229 21.27 91.13 8.07
CA LEU A 229 22.17 91.85 8.99
C LEU A 229 23.32 92.59 8.27
N ASN A 230 23.51 92.34 6.98
CA ASN A 230 24.59 92.90 6.17
C ASN A 230 24.11 93.98 5.18
N GLU A 231 22.82 94.32 5.20
CA GLU A 231 22.27 95.58 4.68
C GLU A 231 22.22 96.61 5.80
#